data_AF-A0A6B3FFE4-F1
#
_entry.id   AF-A0A6B3FFE4-F1
#
_cell.length_a   1.000
_cell.length_b   1.000
_cell.length_c   1.000
_cell.angle_alpha   90.00
_cell.angle_beta   90.00
_cell.angle_gamma   90.00
#
_symmetry.space_group_name_H-M   'P 1'
#
loop_
_entity.id
_entity.type
_entity.pdbx_description
1 polymer ?
#
loop_
_entity_poly.entity_id
_entity_poly.type
_entity_poly.pdbx_seq_one_letter_code
_entity_poly.pdbx_strand_id
1 'polypeptide(L)'
;GGVLFVDEAYSLANSGYSKGDAYGDEALQVLLKRAEDNRDHLVVILAGYPEGMDRLLATNPGLSSRFTTRVDFPSYRPLELTAIGSVLAAENDDVWDEEAVDELRS
;
A
#
# COMPACT_ATOMS: atom_id res chain seq x y z
N GLY A 1 -6.66 21.58 -0.86
CA GLY A 1 -5.59 20.57 -0.97
C GLY A 1 -6.14 19.25 -1.45
N GLY A 2 -5.28 18.28 -1.74
CA GLY A 2 -5.66 16.96 -2.22
C GLY A 2 -4.75 15.85 -1.69
N VAL A 3 -5.13 14.60 -1.96
CA VAL A 3 -4.37 13.40 -1.61
C VAL A 3 -3.91 12.73 -2.90
N LEU A 4 -2.62 12.41 -3.00
CA LEU A 4 -2.06 11.54 -4.02
C LEU A 4 -1.77 10.18 -3.39
N PHE A 5 -2.53 9.17 -3.80
CA PHE A 5 -2.32 7.79 -3.40
C PHE A 5 -1.60 7.05 -4.54
N VAL A 6 -0.46 6.45 -4.22
CA VAL A 6 0.33 5.65 -5.17
C VAL A 6 0.37 4.22 -4.65
N ASP A 7 -0.40 3.36 -5.30
CA ASP A 7 -0.37 1.92 -5.01
C ASP A 7 0.86 1.27 -5.64
N GLU A 8 1.33 0.19 -5.03
CA GLU A 8 2.55 -0.54 -5.40
C GLU A 8 3.74 0.39 -5.73
N ALA A 9 3.98 1.40 -4.89
CA ALA A 9 4.92 2.49 -5.17
C ALA A 9 6.37 2.02 -5.43
N TYR A 10 6.75 0.85 -4.92
CA TYR A 10 8.07 0.24 -5.16
C TYR A 10 8.29 -0.13 -6.63
N SER A 11 7.24 -0.26 -7.44
CA SER A 11 7.34 -0.47 -8.88
C SER A 11 8.03 0.69 -9.61
N LEU A 12 8.02 1.89 -9.02
CA LEU A 12 8.72 3.06 -9.51
C LEU A 12 10.24 2.97 -9.34
N ALA A 13 10.75 2.04 -8.54
CA ALA A 13 12.18 1.85 -8.32
C ALA A 13 12.58 0.41 -8.69
N ASN A 14 12.52 0.08 -9.98
CA ASN A 14 12.82 -1.27 -10.47
C ASN A 14 14.29 -1.41 -10.90
N SER A 15 15.00 -2.42 -10.38
CA SER A 15 16.39 -2.73 -10.76
C SER A 15 16.51 -3.76 -11.89
N GLY A 16 15.39 -4.19 -12.48
CA GLY A 16 15.30 -5.37 -13.35
C GLY A 16 15.77 -5.20 -14.81
N TYR A 17 15.94 -3.97 -15.30
CA TYR A 17 16.48 -3.74 -16.65
C TYR A 17 18.00 -3.62 -16.59
N SER A 18 18.69 -4.23 -17.55
CA SER A 18 20.17 -4.32 -17.66
C SER A 18 20.89 -2.97 -17.78
N LYS A 19 20.13 -1.87 -17.78
CA LYS A 19 20.54 -0.50 -17.55
C LYS A 19 19.59 0.01 -16.46
N GLY A 20 20.11 0.31 -15.27
CA GLY A 20 19.31 0.71 -14.11
C GLY A 20 18.23 1.74 -14.47
N ASP A 21 17.06 1.61 -13.84
CA ASP A 21 15.86 2.35 -14.18
C ASP A 21 15.90 3.81 -13.68
N ALA A 22 16.83 4.57 -14.25
CA ALA A 22 17.08 5.97 -13.90
C ALA A 22 15.83 6.86 -14.03
N TYR A 23 14.87 6.47 -14.87
CA TYR A 23 13.62 7.19 -15.07
C TYR A 23 12.67 7.03 -13.88
N GLY A 24 12.60 5.84 -13.29
CA GLY A 24 11.78 5.58 -12.12
C GLY A 24 12.26 6.35 -10.89
N ASP A 25 13.57 6.32 -10.66
CA ASP A 25 14.21 7.10 -9.58
C ASP A 25 14.02 8.61 -9.77
N GLU A 26 14.16 9.12 -11.00
CA GLU A 26 13.93 10.54 -11.31
C GLU A 26 12.46 10.94 -11.11
N ALA A 27 11.51 10.12 -11.57
CA ALA A 27 10.09 10.35 -11.39
C ALA A 27 9.72 10.44 -9.91
N LEU A 28 10.26 9.52 -9.09
CA LEU A 28 10.07 9.53 -7.65
C LEU A 28 10.65 10.79 -7.01
N GLN A 29 11.88 11.17 -7.35
CA GLN A 29 12.49 12.41 -6.83
C GLN A 29 11.68 13.66 -7.16
N VAL A 30 11.17 13.78 -8.39
CA VAL A 30 10.32 14.90 -8.80
C VAL A 30 9.02 14.92 -8.00
N LEU A 31 8.38 13.76 -7.80
CA LEU A 31 7.16 13.63 -7.02
C LEU A 31 7.37 14.08 -5.58
N LEU A 32 8.46 13.66 -4.93
CA LEU A 32 8.80 14.07 -3.57
C LEU A 32 9.08 15.56 -3.47
N LYS A 33 9.83 16.11 -4.41
CA LYS A 33 10.12 17.55 -4.43
C LYS A 33 8.82 18.35 -4.52
N ARG A 34 7.88 17.92 -5.36
CA ARG A 34 6.56 18.56 -5.46
C ARG A 34 5.73 18.39 -4.18
N ALA A 35 5.82 17.24 -3.52
CA ALA A 35 5.16 17.01 -2.23
C ALA A 35 5.71 17.93 -1.14
N GLU A 36 7.02 18.19 -1.14
CA GLU A 36 7.69 19.10 -0.20
C GLU A 36 7.36 20.56 -0.49
N ASP A 37 7.47 20.99 -1.76
CA ASP A 37 7.18 22.35 -2.21
C ASP A 37 5.69 22.74 -1.98
N ASN A 38 4.79 21.76 -1.97
CA ASN A 38 3.34 21.96 -1.81
C ASN A 38 2.77 21.30 -0.56
N ARG A 39 3.59 21.14 0.50
CA ARG A 39 3.22 20.40 1.72
C ARG A 39 1.92 20.87 2.40
N ASP A 40 1.57 22.15 2.26
CA ASP A 40 0.36 22.71 2.87
C ASP A 40 -0.92 22.32 2.08
N HIS A 41 -0.76 21.84 0.85
CA HIS A 41 -1.83 21.64 -0.12
C HIS A 41 -1.88 20.19 -0.67
N LEU A 42 -0.86 19.36 -0.44
CA LEU A 42 -0.77 18.01 -0.97
C LEU A 42 -0.32 17.01 0.11
N VAL A 43 -1.08 15.93 0.28
CA VAL A 43 -0.69 14.76 1.06
C VAL A 43 -0.33 13.63 0.09
N VAL A 44 0.81 12.98 0.30
CA VAL A 44 1.24 11.81 -0.49
C VAL A 44 1.20 10.56 0.37
N ILE A 45 0.50 9.54 -0.09
CA ILE A 45 0.40 8.22 0.53
C ILE A 45 1.01 7.21 -0.44
N LEU A 46 2.07 6.53 -0.01
CA LEU A 46 2.66 5.42 -0.73
C LEU A 46 2.16 4.11 -0.10
N ALA A 47 1.65 3.21 -0.92
CA ALA A 47 1.15 1.91 -0.51
C ALA A 47 1.86 0.78 -1.26
N GLY A 48 1.84 -0.41 -0.65
CA GLY A 48 2.45 -1.61 -1.19
C GLY A 48 2.85 -2.59 -0.08
N TYR A 49 3.39 -3.73 -0.49
CA TYR A 49 3.89 -4.74 0.44
C TYR A 49 5.06 -4.23 1.28
N PRO A 50 5.17 -4.63 2.57
CA PRO A 50 6.21 -4.15 3.49
C PRO A 50 7.63 -4.27 2.91
N GLU A 51 8.00 -5.44 2.38
CA GLU A 51 9.33 -5.63 1.79
C GLU A 51 9.61 -4.71 0.60
N GLY A 52 8.60 -4.47 -0.25
CA GLY A 52 8.73 -3.57 -1.38
C GLY A 52 8.94 -2.13 -0.92
N MET A 53 8.17 -1.70 0.08
CA MET A 53 8.29 -0.38 0.68
C MET A 53 9.62 -0.16 1.38
N ASP A 54 10.14 -1.16 2.09
CA ASP A 54 11.46 -1.09 2.72
C ASP A 54 12.58 -0.91 1.69
N ARG A 55 12.51 -1.65 0.57
CA ARG A 55 13.46 -1.50 -0.54
C ARG A 55 13.38 -0.11 -1.16
N LEU A 56 12.17 0.38 -1.44
CA LEU A 56 11.93 1.72 -1.99
C LEU A 56 12.50 2.82 -1.09
N LEU A 57 12.26 2.74 0.22
CA LEU A 57 12.75 3.72 1.20
C LEU A 57 14.28 3.63 1.39
N ALA A 58 14.87 2.46 1.15
CA ALA A 58 16.32 2.26 1.18
C ALA A 58 17.04 2.82 -0.06
N THR A 59 16.35 3.02 -1.19
CA THR A 59 16.94 3.55 -2.42
C THR A 59 17.49 4.97 -2.24
N ASN A 60 16.89 5.79 -1.37
CA ASN A 60 17.34 7.16 -1.11
C ASN A 60 17.12 7.57 0.36
N PRO A 61 18.16 7.97 1.12
CA PRO A 61 18.01 8.48 2.49
C PRO A 61 17.05 9.68 2.62
N GLY A 62 16.86 10.45 1.54
CA GLY A 62 15.88 11.53 1.46
C GLY A 62 14.43 11.06 1.48
N LEU A 63 14.14 9.83 1.04
CA LEU A 63 12.81 9.22 1.09
C LEU A 63 12.46 8.81 2.52
N SER A 64 13.36 8.06 3.17
CA SER A 64 13.11 7.55 4.52
C SER A 64 12.91 8.67 5.55
N SER A 65 13.59 9.80 5.39
CA SER A 65 13.42 10.99 6.24
C SER A 65 12.10 11.75 6.01
N ARG A 66 11.52 11.68 4.80
CA ARG A 66 10.26 12.36 4.44
C ARG A 66 9.02 11.53 4.78
N PHE A 67 9.13 10.19 4.78
CA PHE A 67 8.06 9.27 5.18
C PHE A 67 8.27 8.74 6.60
N THR A 68 8.07 9.60 7.58
CA THR A 68 8.22 9.25 9.01
C THR A 68 7.00 8.50 9.57
N THR A 69 5.83 8.67 8.95
CA THR A 69 4.60 7.99 9.36
C THR A 69 4.45 6.70 8.57
N ARG A 70 4.38 5.57 9.29
CA ARG A 70 4.08 4.26 8.72
C ARG A 70 2.82 3.72 9.38
N VAL A 71 1.94 3.16 8.56
CA VAL A 71 0.72 2.49 9.00
C VAL A 71 0.77 1.08 8.45
N ASP A 72 0.89 0.11 9.35
CA ASP A 72 0.90 -1.30 9.00
C ASP A 72 -0.52 -1.84 8.93
N PHE A 73 -0.83 -2.54 7.84
CA PHE A 73 -2.11 -3.23 7.64
C PHE A 73 -1.88 -4.74 7.75
N PRO A 74 -2.10 -5.34 8.93
CA PRO A 74 -1.93 -6.78 9.11
C PRO A 74 -3.01 -7.56 8.35
N SER A 75 -2.68 -8.79 7.98
CA SER A 75 -3.68 -9.72 7.44
C SER A 75 -4.80 -9.97 8.44
N TYR A 76 -6.03 -10.06 7.95
CA TYR A 76 -7.18 -10.46 8.76
C TYR A 76 -7.00 -11.88 9.29
N ARG A 77 -7.47 -12.10 10.52
CA ARG A 77 -7.58 -13.41 11.14
C ARG A 77 -8.80 -14.18 10.59
N PRO A 78 -8.86 -15.51 10.71
CA PRO A 78 -10.00 -16.32 10.25
C PRO A 78 -11.37 -15.78 10.72
N LEU A 79 -11.46 -15.38 11.98
CA LEU A 79 -12.70 -14.79 12.53
C LEU A 79 -13.09 -13.45 11.89
N GLU A 80 -12.10 -12.62 11.53
CA GLU A 80 -12.34 -11.33 10.87
C GLU A 80 -12.74 -11.54 9.41
N LEU A 81 -12.10 -12.49 8.72
CA LEU A 81 -12.48 -12.90 7.38
C LEU A 81 -13.89 -13.49 7.34
N THR A 82 -14.24 -14.32 8.32
CA THR A 82 -15.60 -14.87 8.47
C THR A 82 -16.62 -13.75 8.62
N ALA A 83 -16.34 -12.75 9.46
CA ALA A 83 -17.23 -11.61 9.65
C ALA A 83 -17.40 -10.78 8.37
N ILE A 84 -16.31 -10.53 7.63
CA ILE A 84 -16.36 -9.85 6.32
C ILE A 84 -17.20 -10.67 5.33
N GLY A 85 -17.00 -11.98 5.26
CA GLY A 85 -17.77 -12.88 4.40
C GLY A 85 -19.26 -12.90 4.74
N SER A 86 -19.63 -12.86 6.02
CA SER A 86 -21.03 -12.74 6.45
C SER A 86 -21.67 -11.44 5.97
N VAL A 87 -20.95 -10.31 6.03
CA VAL A 87 -21.45 -9.03 5.52
C VAL A 87 -21.64 -9.08 4.00
N LEU A 88 -20.65 -9.60 3.27
CA LEU A 88 -20.70 -9.69 1.80
C LEU A 88 -21.83 -10.61 1.31
N ALA A 89 -22.10 -11.72 1.98
CA ALA A 89 -23.23 -12.58 1.60
C ALA A 89 -24.58 -11.89 1.87
N ALA A 90 -24.74 -11.25 3.02
CA ALA A 90 -25.95 -10.52 3.35
C ALA A 90 -26.24 -9.37 2.37
N GLU A 91 -25.19 -8.67 1.88
CA GLU A 91 -25.34 -7.64 0.84
C GLU A 91 -25.83 -8.19 -0.51
N ASN A 92 -25.62 -9.49 -0.77
CA ASN A 92 -26.07 -10.19 -1.97
C ASN A 92 -27.35 -11.02 -1.75
N ASP A 93 -28.02 -10.86 -0.60
CA ASP A 93 -29.18 -11.67 -0.17
C ASP A 93 -28.88 -13.19 -0.07
N ASP A 94 -27.60 -13.55 0.06
CA ASP A 94 -27.13 -14.93 0.22
C ASP A 94 -26.99 -15.30 1.72
N VAL A 95 -27.08 -16.61 1.99
CA VAL A 95 -26.89 -17.18 3.33
C VAL A 95 -25.83 -18.26 3.27
N TRP A 96 -24.88 -18.20 4.19
CA TRP A 96 -23.89 -19.26 4.36
C TRP A 96 -24.52 -20.46 5.08
N ASP A 97 -24.18 -21.66 4.61
CA ASP A 97 -24.43 -22.87 5.38
C ASP A 97 -23.63 -22.87 6.70
N GLU A 98 -24.18 -23.44 7.76
CA GLU A 98 -23.55 -23.44 9.09
C GLU A 98 -22.18 -24.14 9.09
N GLU A 99 -22.03 -25.23 8.33
CA GLU A 99 -20.76 -25.97 8.23
C GLU A 99 -19.68 -25.12 7.55
N ALA A 100 -20.07 -24.38 6.50
CA ALA A 100 -19.15 -23.49 5.79
C ALA A 100 -18.66 -22.32 6.65
N VAL A 101 -19.52 -21.79 7.54
CA VAL A 101 -19.13 -20.74 8.49
C VAL A 101 -18.11 -21.29 9.50
N ASP A 102 -18.30 -22.51 9.98
CA ASP A 102 -17.38 -23.11 10.95
C ASP A 102 -16.03 -23.47 10.33
N GLU A 103 -15.99 -23.91 9.06
CA GLU A 103 -14.73 -24.08 8.33
C GLU A 103 -13.96 -22.76 8.18
N LEU A 104 -14.62 -21.65 7.85
CA LEU A 104 -13.99 -20.34 7.69
C LEU A 104 -13.40 -19.76 8.99
N ARG A 105 -13.88 -20.22 10.15
CA ARG A 105 -13.40 -19.81 11.47
C ARG A 105 -12.16 -20.58 11.93
N SER A 106 -11.92 -21.75 11.35
CA SER A 106 -10.79 -22.64 11.70
C SER A 106 -9.45 -22.14 11.16
#